data_AF-A0A2A8HCN3-F1
#
_entry.id   AF-A0A2A8HCN3-F1
#
_cell.length_a   1.000
_cell.length_b   1.000
_cell.length_c   1.000
_cell.angle_alpha   90.00
_cell.angle_beta   90.00
_cell.angle_gamma   90.00
#
_symmetry.space_group_name_H-M   'P 1'
#
loop_
_entity.id
_entity.type
_entity.pdbx_description
1 polymer ?
#
loop_
_entity_poly.entity_id
_entity_poly.type
_entity_poly.pdbx_seq_one_letter_code
_entity_poly.pdbx_strand_id
1 'polypeptide(L)' 'MQTSSFFAPEPLKEQKNNQQVHKRRFESINLTTGEKVIGTNKTDVARILGITDKDIAEVLSGGRKSAKGFTFKYID' A
#
# COMPACT_ATOMS: atom_id res chain seq x y z
N MET A 1 13.35 28.68 -39.78
CA MET A 1 12.10 28.58 -38.99
C MET A 1 12.07 27.20 -38.36
N GLN A 2 11.86 27.14 -37.05
CA GLN A 2 11.94 25.95 -36.19
C GLN A 2 10.82 24.96 -36.49
N THR A 3 11.13 23.68 -36.61
CA THR A 3 10.14 22.60 -36.43
C THR A 3 10.27 22.10 -34.99
N SER A 4 9.44 22.68 -34.14
CA SER A 4 9.18 22.23 -32.77
C SER A 4 8.72 20.77 -32.79
N SER A 5 9.55 19.89 -32.25
CA SER A 5 9.17 18.50 -32.00
C SER A 5 8.14 18.49 -30.86
N PHE A 6 6.88 18.26 -31.22
CA PHE A 6 5.78 18.02 -30.29
C PHE A 6 6.07 16.72 -29.52
N PHE A 7 6.53 16.84 -28.27
CA PHE A 7 6.63 15.71 -27.36
C PHE A 7 5.22 15.41 -26.83
N ALA A 8 4.52 14.46 -27.44
CA ALA A 8 3.26 13.97 -26.90
C ALA A 8 3.56 13.16 -25.63
N PRO A 9 2.99 13.50 -24.46
CA PRO A 9 3.09 12.64 -23.30
C PRO A 9 2.24 11.38 -23.55
N GLU A 10 2.90 10.22 -23.58
CA GLU A 10 2.28 8.90 -23.57
C GLU A 10 1.19 8.81 -22.50
N PRO A 11 0.02 8.21 -22.77
CA PRO A 11 -1.01 8.02 -21.76
C PRO A 11 -0.51 7.04 -20.70
N LEU A 12 -0.44 7.52 -19.45
CA LEU A 12 -0.18 6.73 -18.26
C LEU A 12 -1.08 5.48 -18.27
N LYS A 13 -0.44 4.31 -18.36
CA LYS A 13 -1.11 3.00 -18.37
C LYS A 13 -2.00 2.86 -17.14
N GLU A 14 -3.30 2.89 -17.36
CA GLU A 14 -4.31 2.56 -16.36
C GLU A 14 -4.20 1.08 -16.00
N GLN A 15 -3.58 0.79 -14.85
CA GLN A 15 -3.47 -0.57 -14.33
C GLN A 15 -4.84 -1.01 -13.77
N LYS A 16 -5.67 -1.57 -14.64
CA LYS A 16 -6.84 -2.36 -14.27
C LYS A 16 -6.37 -3.62 -13.55
N ASN A 17 -6.55 -3.68 -12.23
CA ASN A 17 -6.41 -4.93 -11.49
C ASN A 17 -7.76 -5.31 -10.90
N ASN A 18 -8.57 -5.97 -11.74
CA ASN A 18 -9.91 -6.48 -11.42
C ASN A 18 -9.82 -7.85 -10.73
N GLN A 19 -8.98 -7.98 -9.71
CA GLN A 19 -8.97 -9.14 -8.84
C GLN A 19 -9.82 -8.82 -7.62
N GLN A 20 -11.05 -9.32 -7.62
CA GLN A 20 -11.88 -9.39 -6.43
C GLN A 20 -11.32 -10.51 -5.52
N VAL A 21 -10.08 -10.33 -5.05
CA VAL A 21 -9.54 -11.12 -3.94
C VAL A 21 -10.40 -10.81 -2.73
N HIS A 22 -10.87 -11.83 -2.01
CA HIS A 22 -11.49 -11.66 -0.69
C HIS A 22 -10.58 -10.76 0.17
N LYS A 23 -10.90 -9.47 0.25
CA LYS A 23 -10.06 -8.48 0.92
C LYS A 23 -10.24 -8.67 2.41
N ARG A 24 -9.50 -9.62 2.99
CA ARG A 24 -9.36 -9.73 4.44
C ARG A 24 -8.92 -8.37 4.96
N ARG A 25 -9.74 -7.81 5.85
CA ARG A 25 -9.42 -6.55 6.52
C ARG A 25 -8.21 -6.79 7.42
N PHE A 26 -7.42 -5.76 7.58
CA PHE A 26 -6.33 -5.78 8.53
C PHE A 26 -6.26 -4.43 9.23
N GLU A 27 -5.93 -4.46 10.52
CA GLU A 27 -5.61 -3.25 11.27
C GLU A 27 -4.09 -3.03 11.28
N SER A 28 -3.71 -1.77 11.20
CA SER A 28 -2.35 -1.28 11.31
C SER A 28 -2.26 -0.51 12.62
N ILE A 29 -1.42 -0.92 13.55
CA ILE A 29 -1.32 -0.32 14.88
C ILE A 29 0.04 0.36 14.99
N ASN A 30 0.04 1.66 15.24
CA ASN A 30 1.25 2.43 15.54
C ASN A 30 1.73 2.07 16.95
N LEU A 31 2.96 1.57 17.06
CA LEU A 31 3.54 1.16 18.33
C LEU A 31 3.98 2.35 19.19
N THR A 32 4.14 3.54 18.59
CA THR A 32 4.54 4.76 19.29
C THR A 32 3.34 5.52 19.82
N THR A 33 2.29 5.69 19.00
CA THR A 33 1.10 6.49 19.37
C THR A 33 -0.10 5.64 19.80
N GLY A 34 -0.10 4.34 19.50
CA GLY A 34 -1.26 3.47 19.70
C GLY A 34 -2.37 3.64 18.66
N GLU A 35 -2.19 4.52 17.67
CA GLU A 35 -3.19 4.77 16.63
C GLU A 35 -3.43 3.54 15.76
N LYS A 36 -4.69 3.33 15.38
CA LYS A 36 -5.12 2.18 14.59
C LYS A 36 -5.72 2.63 13.27
N VAL A 37 -5.25 2.03 12.18
CA VAL A 37 -5.74 2.29 10.83
C VAL A 37 -6.21 0.97 10.23
N ILE A 38 -7.51 0.87 9.95
CA ILE A 38 -8.09 -0.31 9.32
C ILE A 38 -8.02 -0.16 7.80
N GLY A 39 -7.43 -1.15 7.15
CA GLY A 39 -7.31 -1.21 5.70
C GLY A 39 -7.89 -2.48 5.11
N THR A 40 -8.38 -2.38 3.89
CA THR A 40 -8.71 -3.52 3.02
C THR A 40 -7.68 -3.71 1.90
N ASN A 41 -6.86 -2.69 1.62
CA ASN A 41 -5.89 -2.70 0.54
C ASN A 41 -4.51 -2.31 1.08
N LYS A 42 -3.54 -3.23 0.96
CA LYS A 42 -2.15 -3.01 1.40
C LYS A 42 -1.52 -1.83 0.69
N THR A 43 -1.76 -1.64 -0.61
CA THR A 43 -1.18 -0.53 -1.38
C THR A 43 -1.69 0.82 -0.90
N ASP A 44 -2.97 0.90 -0.53
CA ASP A 44 -3.58 2.13 -0.05
C ASP A 44 -3.04 2.50 1.35
N VAL A 45 -3.05 1.51 2.25
CA VAL A 45 -2.47 1.67 3.59
C VAL A 45 -0.98 1.99 3.54
N ALA A 46 -0.24 1.34 2.64
CA ALA A 46 1.18 1.61 2.41
C ALA A 46 1.42 3.08 2.05
N ARG A 47 0.57 3.67 1.19
CA ARG A 47 0.65 5.09 0.85
C ARG A 47 0.32 6.00 2.03
N ILE A 48 -0.71 5.67 2.81
CA ILE A 48 -1.12 6.45 4.00
C ILE A 48 -0.03 6.43 5.07
N LEU A 49 0.54 5.27 5.36
CA LEU A 49 1.57 5.09 6.39
C LEU A 49 2.99 5.42 5.89
N GLY A 50 3.17 5.63 4.58
CA GLY A 50 4.47 5.86 3.95
C GLY A 50 5.41 4.66 4.10
N ILE A 51 4.89 3.45 3.97
CA ILE A 51 5.64 2.17 3.98
C ILE A 51 5.43 1.45 2.64
N THR A 52 6.12 0.33 2.42
CA THR A 52 5.94 -0.48 1.22
C THR A 52 4.93 -1.60 1.47
N ASP A 53 4.17 -2.00 0.45
CA ASP A 53 3.23 -3.12 0.53
C ASP A 53 3.93 -4.44 0.89
N LYS A 54 5.19 -4.62 0.45
CA LYS A 54 6.07 -5.73 0.84
C LYS A 54 6.29 -5.82 2.34
N ASP A 55 6.59 -4.69 3.00
CA ASP A 55 6.78 -4.64 4.44
C ASP A 55 5.50 -5.04 5.19
N ILE A 56 4.33 -4.55 4.73
CA ILE A 56 3.03 -4.96 5.29
C ILE A 56 2.83 -6.46 5.12
N ALA A 57 3.14 -7.01 3.94
CA ALA A 57 3.02 -8.45 3.68
C ALA A 57 3.99 -9.28 4.53
N GLU A 58 5.24 -8.86 4.71
CA GLU A 58 6.20 -9.52 5.59
C GLU A 58 5.70 -9.56 7.04
N VAL A 59 5.15 -8.46 7.55
CA VAL A 59 4.61 -8.44 8.93
C VAL A 59 3.37 -9.32 9.05
N LEU A 60 2.42 -9.22 8.12
CA LEU A 60 1.21 -10.04 8.12
C LEU A 60 1.50 -11.54 7.96
N SER A 61 2.58 -11.90 7.27
CA SER A 61 3.03 -13.29 7.13
C SER A 61 3.85 -13.80 8.32
N GLY A 62 4.17 -12.93 9.29
CA GLY A 62 5.02 -13.26 10.44
C GLY A 62 6.53 -13.25 10.15
N GLY A 63 6.95 -12.90 8.93
CA GLY A 63 8.37 -12.72 8.58
C GLY A 63 9.04 -11.55 9.31
N ARG A 64 8.26 -10.53 9.70
CA ARG A 64 8.70 -9.40 10.55
C ARG A 64 7.72 -9.16 11.69
N LYS A 65 8.22 -8.61 12.80
CA LYS A 65 7.39 -8.23 13.96
C LYS A 65 6.67 -6.89 13.75
N SER A 66 7.32 -5.96 13.05
CA SER A 66 6.82 -4.62 12.76
C SER A 66 7.56 -4.01 11.58
N ALA A 67 6.97 -2.99 10.96
CA ALA A 67 7.58 -2.20 9.90
C ALA A 67 7.37 -0.71 10.19
N LYS A 68 8.46 0.07 10.20
CA LYS A 68 8.46 1.53 10.46
C LYS A 68 7.70 1.94 11.74
N GLY A 69 7.70 1.08 12.76
CA GLY A 69 6.97 1.32 14.01
C GLY A 69 5.48 0.95 13.97
N PHE A 70 5.00 0.33 12.89
CA PHE A 70 3.64 -0.20 12.79
C PHE A 70 3.66 -1.73 12.84
N THR A 71 2.67 -2.31 13.51
CA THR A 71 2.36 -3.74 13.41
C THR A 71 1.04 -3.94 12.65
N PHE A 72 0.88 -5.08 12.01
CA PHE A 72 -0.28 -5.38 11.17
C PHE A 72 -0.90 -6.68 11.60
N LYS A 73 -2.24 -6.71 11.70
CA LYS A 73 -2.99 -7.89 12.10
C LYS A 73 -4.24 -8.04 11.26
N TYR A 74 -4.50 -9.25 10.78
CA TYR A 74 -5.78 -9.56 10.14
C TYR A 74 -6.91 -9.47 11.15
N ILE A 75 -8.00 -8.81 10.74
CA ILE A 75 -9.25 -8.74 11.48
C ILE A 75 -10.31 -9.41 10.62
N ASP A 76 -11.12 -10.26 11.26
CA ASP A 76 -12.26 -10.94 10.63
C ASP A 76 -13.51 -10.06 10.72
#